data_AF-A0A3S1S4E2-F1
#
_entry.id   AF-A0A3S1S4E2-F1
#
_cell.length_a   1.000
_cell.length_b   1.000
_cell.length_c   1.000
_cell.angle_alpha   90.00
_cell.angle_beta   90.00
_cell.angle_gamma   90.00
#
_symmetry.space_group_name_H-M   'P 1'
#
loop_
_entity.id
_entity.type
_entity.pdbx_description
1 polymer ?
#
loop_
_entity_poly.entity_id
_entity_poly.type
_entity_poly.pdbx_seq_one_letter_code
_entity_poly.pdbx_strand_id
1 'polypeptide(L)' 'MKTVFSPLHAGHSGQMELVTSAIVPGFEKPSRAEFIKARVESEKLGPIIGPVEHDLAAAKRVHDAHYI' A
#
# COMPACT_ATOMS: atom_id res chain seq x y z
N MET A 1 7.39 -11.14 14.82
CA MET A 1 6.12 -10.74 14.17
C MET A 1 6.26 -10.98 12.68
N LYS A 2 5.21 -11.42 11.97
CA LYS A 2 5.27 -11.58 10.50
C LYS A 2 4.82 -10.27 9.84
N THR A 3 5.50 -9.86 8.77
CA THR A 3 5.10 -8.72 7.93
C THR A 3 4.64 -9.24 6.57
N VAL A 4 3.48 -8.80 6.10
CA VAL A 4 2.99 -9.11 4.74
C VAL A 4 3.24 -7.89 3.86
N PHE A 5 3.95 -8.07 2.75
CA PHE A 5 4.34 -6.99 1.85
C PHE A 5 4.16 -7.43 0.39
N SER A 6 3.55 -6.59 -0.44
CA SER A 6 3.39 -6.83 -1.87
C SER A 6 4.14 -5.77 -2.66
N PRO A 7 5.05 -6.12 -3.60
CA PRO A 7 5.70 -5.13 -4.45
C PRO A 7 4.72 -4.43 -5.42
N LEU A 8 3.50 -4.97 -5.58
CA LEU A 8 2.46 -4.37 -6.43
C LEU A 8 1.99 -3.00 -5.94
N HIS A 9 2.29 -2.62 -4.69
CA HIS A 9 2.01 -1.27 -4.16
C HIS A 9 2.59 -0.16 -5.08
N ALA A 10 3.75 -0.43 -5.71
CA ALA A 10 4.42 0.52 -6.60
C ALA A 10 3.62 0.83 -7.88
N GLY A 11 2.65 -0.02 -8.24
CA GLY A 11 1.74 0.23 -9.37
C GLY A 11 0.84 1.45 -9.16
N HIS A 12 0.58 1.84 -7.91
CA HIS A 12 -0.17 3.05 -7.56
C HIS A 12 0.77 4.26 -7.41
N SER A 13 1.56 4.54 -8.45
CA SER A 13 2.51 5.65 -8.47
C SER A 13 2.02 6.80 -9.37
N GLY A 14 2.74 7.93 -9.34
CA GLY A 14 2.50 9.06 -10.26
C GLY A 14 1.22 9.86 -10.01
N GLN A 15 0.57 9.66 -8.86
CA GLN A 15 -0.64 10.40 -8.51
C GLN A 15 -0.33 11.88 -8.26
N MET A 16 -1.30 12.73 -8.59
CA MET A 16 -1.30 14.15 -8.25
C MET A 16 -2.34 14.41 -7.14
N GLU A 17 -2.07 15.38 -6.28
CA GLU A 17 -2.88 15.70 -5.12
C GLU A 17 -3.23 17.20 -5.10
N LEU A 18 -4.49 17.51 -4.78
CA LEU A 18 -4.94 18.88 -4.59
C LEU A 18 -4.67 19.33 -3.16
N VAL A 19 -3.71 20.23 -2.98
CA VAL A 19 -3.33 20.78 -1.67
C VAL A 19 -3.40 22.29 -1.71
N THR A 20 -4.23 22.86 -0.82
CA THR A 20 -4.39 24.32 -0.66
C THR A 20 -4.48 25.07 -1.98
N SER A 21 -5.38 24.61 -2.85
CA SER A 21 -5.64 25.19 -4.19
C SER A 21 -4.53 24.98 -5.24
N ALA A 22 -3.59 24.07 -5.02
CA ALA A 22 -2.56 23.69 -5.99
C ALA A 22 -2.56 22.17 -6.26
N ILE A 23 -2.33 21.79 -7.51
CA ILE A 23 -2.10 20.39 -7.89
C ILE A 23 -0.59 20.12 -7.76
N VAL A 24 -0.22 19.22 -6.86
CA VAL A 24 1.17 18.86 -6.55
C VAL A 24 1.37 17.35 -6.68
N PRO A 25 2.61 16.83 -6.79
CA PRO A 25 2.83 15.40 -6.71
C PRO A 25 2.30 14.83 -5.39
N GLY A 26 1.62 13.68 -5.44
CA GLY A 26 1.01 13.06 -4.26
C GLY A 26 2.01 12.80 -3.15
N PHE A 27 1.58 12.98 -1.90
CA PHE A 27 2.40 12.69 -0.73
C PHE A 27 2.45 11.18 -0.42
N GLU A 28 1.41 10.44 -0.82
CA GLU A 28 1.33 8.97 -0.77
C GLU A 28 2.23 8.36 -1.85
N LYS A 29 3.55 8.39 -1.61
CA LYS A 29 4.56 7.90 -2.55
C LYS A 29 4.95 6.45 -2.25
N PRO A 30 5.28 5.64 -3.28
CA PRO A 30 5.81 4.28 -3.08
C PRO A 30 7.03 4.20 -2.14
N SER A 31 7.85 5.25 -2.06
CA SER A 31 9.00 5.32 -1.15
C SER A 31 8.63 5.14 0.32
N ARG A 32 7.39 5.47 0.72
CA ARG A 32 6.91 5.27 2.09
C ARG A 32 6.96 3.80 2.49
N ALA A 33 6.46 2.92 1.62
CA ALA A 33 6.45 1.48 1.85
C ALA A 33 7.88 0.92 1.89
N GLU A 34 8.78 1.43 1.04
CA GLU A 34 10.20 1.02 1.02
C GLU A 34 10.95 1.44 2.28
N PHE A 35 10.74 2.66 2.79
CA PHE A 35 11.34 3.11 4.05
C PHE A 35 10.89 2.25 5.23
N ILE A 36 9.61 1.90 5.28
CA ILE A 36 9.07 1.01 6.33
C ILE A 36 9.65 -0.39 6.19
N LYS A 37 9.63 -0.98 4.98
CA LYS A 37 10.21 -2.30 4.71
C LYS A 37 11.69 -2.36 5.14
N ALA A 38 12.49 -1.36 4.76
CA ALA A 38 13.89 -1.28 5.14
C ALA A 38 14.07 -1.26 6.66
N ARG A 39 13.21 -0.53 7.40
CA ARG A 39 13.25 -0.52 8.86
C ARG A 39 12.82 -1.85 9.48
N VAL A 40 11.79 -2.50 8.92
CA VAL A 40 11.37 -3.85 9.36
C VAL A 40 12.52 -4.85 9.20
N GLU A 41 13.24 -4.77 8.08
CA GLU A 41 14.43 -5.60 7.80
C GLU A 41 15.58 -5.29 8.76
N SER A 42 15.91 -4.01 8.98
CA SER A 42 17.04 -3.61 9.83
C SER A 42 16.83 -4.00 11.29
N GLU A 43 15.60 -3.85 11.80
CA GLU A 43 15.23 -4.21 13.17
C GLU A 43 14.92 -5.71 13.35
N LYS A 44 14.98 -6.49 12.26
CA LYS A 44 14.74 -7.96 12.29
C LYS A 44 13.42 -8.33 12.98
N LEU A 45 12.35 -7.59 12.72
CA LEU A 45 11.05 -7.79 13.39
C LEU A 45 10.40 -9.16 13.10
N GLY A 46 10.89 -9.84 12.08
CA GLY A 46 10.56 -11.22 11.70
C GLY A 46 10.53 -11.37 10.17
N PRO A 47 9.93 -12.44 9.65
CA PRO A 47 9.90 -12.68 8.21
C PRO A 47 8.99 -11.69 7.50
N ILE A 48 9.44 -11.22 6.33
CA ILE A 48 8.62 -10.50 5.36
C ILE A 48 8.17 -11.50 4.31
N ILE A 49 6.86 -11.63 4.14
CA ILE A 49 6.24 -12.59 3.22
C ILE A 49 5.35 -11.87 2.22
N GLY A 50 5.16 -12.47 1.03
CA GLY A 50 4.15 -12.00 0.08
C GLY A 50 2.73 -12.28 0.58
N PRO A 51 1.73 -11.50 0.14
CA PRO A 51 0.33 -11.86 0.36
C PRO A 51 -0.01 -13.13 -0.43
N VAL A 52 -1.06 -13.82 0.01
CA VAL A 52 -1.76 -14.79 -0.84
C VAL A 52 -2.85 -14.06 -1.61
N GLU A 53 -3.21 -14.59 -2.78
CA GLU A 53 -4.32 -14.02 -3.56
C GLU A 53 -5.66 -14.27 -2.86
N HIS A 54 -6.51 -13.25 -2.88
CA HIS A 54 -7.88 -13.30 -2.40
C HIS A 54 -8.80 -12.73 -3.50
N ASP A 55 -9.99 -13.30 -3.62
CA ASP A 55 -11.04 -12.71 -4.45
C ASP A 55 -11.66 -11.46 -3.78
N LEU A 56 -12.62 -10.84 -4.46
CA LEU A 56 -13.33 -9.68 -3.93
C LEU A 56 -14.41 -10.02 -2.89
N ALA A 57 -14.59 -11.28 -2.50
CA ALA A 57 -15.69 -11.67 -1.61
C ALA A 57 -15.59 -10.98 -0.25
N ALA A 58 -14.37 -10.79 0.28
CA ALA A 58 -14.17 -10.07 1.53
C ALA A 58 -14.51 -8.57 1.40
N ALA A 59 -14.08 -7.93 0.30
CA ALA A 59 -14.35 -6.52 0.03
C ALA A 59 -15.85 -6.24 -0.18
N LYS A 60 -16.56 -7.13 -0.86
CA LYS A 60 -18.02 -7.06 -1.11
C LYS A 60 -18.88 -7.07 0.16
N ARG A 61 -18.34 -7.46 1.30
CA ARG A 61 -19.07 -7.43 2.59
C ARG A 61 -19.04 -6.06 3.27
N VAL A 62 -18.13 -5.18 2.87
CA VAL A 62 -17.90 -3.89 3.54
C VAL A 62 -18.02 -2.69 2.60
N HIS A 63 -17.90 -2.89 1.29
CA HIS A 63 -18.09 -1.86 0.27
C HIS A 63 -19.43 -2.00 -0.44
N ASP A 64 -20.00 -0.87 -0.87
CA ASP A 64 -21.13 -0.85 -1.79
C ASP A 64 -20.75 -1.54 -3.13
N ALA A 65 -21.68 -2.31 -3.68
CA ALA A 65 -21.41 -3.09 -4.89
C ALA A 65 -21.15 -2.23 -6.14
N HIS A 66 -21.62 -0.99 -6.20
CA HIS A 66 -21.37 -0.06 -7.31
C HIS A 66 -20.05 0.70 -7.17
N TYR A 67 -19.41 0.64 -6.00
CA TYR A 67 -18.12 1.27 -5.77
C TYR A 67 -16.95 0.39 -6.23
N ILE A 68 -17.12 -0.93 -6.22
CA ILE A 68 -16.07 -1.95 -6.47
C ILE A 68 -16.21 -2.66 -7.81
#